data_AF-A0A966NYP6-F1
#
_entry.id   AF-A0A966NYP6-F1
#
_cell.length_a   1.000
_cell.length_b   1.000
_cell.length_c   1.000
_cell.angle_alpha   90.00
_cell.angle_beta   90.00
_cell.angle_gamma   90.00
#
_symmetry.space_group_name_H-M   'P 1'
#
loop_
_entity.id
_entity.type
_entity.pdbx_description
1 polymer ?
#
loop_
_entity_poly.entity_id
_entity_poly.type
_entity_poly.pdbx_seq_one_letter_code
_entity_poly.pdbx_strand_id
1 'polypeptide(L)'
;MRVAHHAMTKPNSSQNHDVVEALLDEARAITTAATRLDTAAIDRALSILEGCTSKVVVSGVGKSGIVARKIAATLSSVGLVSLYLNPLDALHGDLGVVAEV
;
A
#
# COMPACT_ATOMS: atom_id res chain seq x y z
N MET A 1 31.72 24.42 -6.61
CA MET A 1 30.45 23.71 -6.91
C MET A 1 29.44 24.15 -5.86
N ARG A 2 28.56 25.13 -6.16
CA ARG A 2 27.60 25.69 -5.20
C ARG A 2 26.33 24.85 -5.22
N VAL A 3 25.99 24.25 -4.08
CA VAL A 3 24.70 23.60 -3.87
C VAL A 3 23.66 24.71 -3.78
N ALA A 4 22.74 24.78 -4.74
CA ALA A 4 21.64 25.74 -4.69
C ALA A 4 20.72 25.35 -3.53
N HIS A 5 20.76 26.14 -2.45
CA HIS A 5 19.73 26.12 -1.42
C HIS A 5 18.41 26.52 -2.09
N HIS A 6 17.56 25.54 -2.42
CA HIS A 6 16.20 25.79 -2.87
C HIS A 6 15.44 26.37 -1.67
N ALA A 7 15.27 27.69 -1.66
CA ALA A 7 14.50 28.37 -0.65
C ALA A 7 13.08 27.81 -0.66
N MET A 8 12.65 27.20 0.45
CA MET A 8 11.24 26.83 0.65
C MET A 8 10.43 28.12 0.69
N THR A 9 9.88 28.51 -0.45
CA THR A 9 8.93 29.62 -0.57
C THR A 9 7.74 29.33 0.33
N LYS A 10 7.37 30.29 1.19
CA LYS A 10 6.19 30.17 2.07
C LYS A 10 4.95 29.85 1.21
N PRO A 11 4.12 28.88 1.59
CA PRO A 11 2.94 28.53 0.81
C PRO A 11 2.01 29.74 0.71
N ASN A 12 1.62 30.09 -0.52
CA ASN A 12 0.65 31.15 -0.76
C ASN A 12 -0.78 30.64 -0.50
N SER A 13 -1.75 31.54 -0.39
CA SER A 13 -3.15 31.19 -0.11
C SER A 13 -3.76 30.21 -1.13
N SER A 14 -3.28 30.23 -2.38
CA SER A 14 -3.66 29.29 -3.43
C SER A 14 -3.12 27.87 -3.19
N GLN A 15 -1.85 27.71 -2.81
CA GLN A 15 -1.27 26.40 -2.47
C GLN A 15 -1.93 25.75 -1.24
N ASN A 16 -2.36 26.55 -0.26
CA ASN A 16 -3.08 26.02 0.90
C ASN A 16 -4.49 25.51 0.52
N HIS A 17 -5.15 26.17 -0.43
CA HIS A 17 -6.43 25.70 -0.97
C HIS A 17 -6.26 24.35 -1.69
N ASP A 18 -5.17 24.19 -2.43
CA ASP A 18 -4.87 22.95 -3.18
C ASP A 18 -4.68 21.73 -2.26
N VAL A 19 -4.06 21.91 -1.08
CA VAL A 19 -3.90 20.82 -0.09
C VAL A 19 -5.24 20.41 0.52
N VAL A 20 -6.10 21.38 0.84
CA VAL A 20 -7.43 21.10 1.38
C VAL A 20 -8.27 20.34 0.37
N GLU A 21 -8.29 20.77 -0.89
CA GLU A 21 -9.02 20.08 -1.96
C GLU A 21 -8.48 18.66 -2.20
N ALA A 22 -7.16 18.47 -2.20
CA ALA A 22 -6.57 17.14 -2.35
C ALA A 22 -7.01 16.17 -1.23
N LEU A 23 -7.04 16.63 0.03
CA LEU A 23 -7.52 15.81 1.14
C LEU A 23 -9.02 15.51 1.05
N LEU A 24 -9.82 16.47 0.56
CA LEU A 24 -11.24 16.25 0.31
C LEU A 24 -11.47 15.25 -0.83
N ASP A 25 -10.64 15.27 -1.88
CA ASP A 25 -10.65 14.27 -2.95
C ASP A 25 -10.29 12.88 -2.43
N GLU A 26 -9.28 12.75 -1.57
CA GLU A 26 -8.94 11.48 -0.95
C GLU A 26 -10.09 10.94 -0.08
N ALA A 27 -10.74 11.79 0.70
CA ALA A 27 -11.93 11.41 1.47
C ALA A 27 -13.06 10.89 0.56
N ARG A 28 -13.34 11.61 -0.54
CA ARG A 28 -14.32 11.17 -1.56
C ARG A 28 -13.93 9.83 -2.20
N ALA A 29 -12.65 9.61 -2.46
CA ALA A 29 -12.15 8.36 -3.02
C ALA A 29 -12.38 7.19 -2.06
N ILE A 30 -12.18 7.37 -0.75
CA ILE A 30 -12.49 6.36 0.27
C ILE A 30 -13.99 6.04 0.30
N THR A 31 -14.86 7.06 0.28
CA THR A 31 -16.32 6.84 0.21
C THR A 31 -16.71 6.06 -1.03
N THR A 32 -16.16 6.43 -2.19
CA THR A 32 -16.39 5.71 -3.45
C THR A 32 -15.92 4.27 -3.38
N ALA A 33 -14.73 4.03 -2.80
CA ALA A 33 -14.23 2.68 -2.61
C ALA A 33 -15.16 1.82 -1.76
N ALA A 34 -15.71 2.37 -0.67
CA ALA A 34 -16.66 1.67 0.20
C ALA A 34 -17.91 1.22 -0.58
N THR A 35 -18.43 2.04 -1.50
CA THR A 35 -19.61 1.68 -2.33
C THR A 35 -19.35 0.56 -3.34
N ARG A 36 -18.08 0.29 -3.66
CA ARG A 36 -17.68 -0.76 -4.62
C ARG A 36 -17.41 -2.10 -3.95
N LEU A 37 -17.41 -2.16 -2.62
CA LEU A 37 -17.17 -3.38 -1.88
C LEU A 37 -18.42 -4.26 -1.87
N ASP A 38 -18.27 -5.46 -2.42
CA ASP A 38 -19.26 -6.54 -2.33
C ASP A 38 -18.99 -7.36 -1.06
N THR A 39 -20.01 -7.54 -0.21
CA THR A 39 -19.86 -8.28 1.05
C THR A 39 -19.45 -9.73 0.83
N ALA A 40 -19.98 -10.37 -0.22
CA ALA A 40 -19.60 -11.74 -0.55
C ALA A 40 -18.12 -11.83 -0.99
N ALA A 41 -17.58 -10.81 -1.67
CA ALA A 41 -16.16 -10.74 -2.00
C ALA A 41 -15.27 -10.54 -0.76
N ILE A 42 -15.72 -9.75 0.21
CA ILE A 42 -15.03 -9.58 1.49
C ILE A 42 -14.96 -10.92 2.22
N ASP A 43 -16.08 -11.62 2.38
CA ASP A 43 -16.13 -12.91 3.09
C ASP A 43 -15.21 -13.95 2.43
N ARG A 44 -15.18 -14.00 1.09
CA ARG A 44 -14.23 -14.86 0.35
C ARG A 44 -12.78 -14.50 0.64
N ALA A 45 -12.43 -13.21 0.65
CA ALA A 45 -11.07 -12.77 0.94
C ALA A 45 -10.66 -13.14 2.38
N LEU A 46 -11.56 -12.96 3.35
CA LEU A 46 -11.31 -13.36 4.73
C LEU A 46 -11.13 -14.87 4.87
N SER A 47 -11.98 -15.68 4.24
CA SER A 47 -11.86 -17.14 4.25
C SER A 47 -10.52 -17.62 3.64
N ILE A 48 -10.05 -16.98 2.57
CA ILE A 48 -8.73 -17.28 1.99
C ILE A 48 -7.60 -16.95 2.97
N LEU A 49 -7.69 -15.81 3.67
CA LEU A 49 -6.68 -15.40 4.65
C LEU A 49 -6.68 -16.31 5.89
N GLU A 50 -7.84 -16.69 6.40
CA GLU A 50 -7.98 -17.63 7.52
C GLU A 50 -7.44 -19.03 7.17
N GLY A 51 -7.62 -19.46 5.92
CA GLY A 51 -7.08 -20.73 5.42
C GLY A 51 -5.59 -20.70 5.07
N CYS A 52 -4.92 -19.55 5.16
CA CYS A 52 -3.51 -19.42 4.80
C CYS A 52 -2.60 -19.98 5.90
N THR A 53 -1.92 -21.09 5.62
CA THR A 53 -1.09 -21.81 6.60
C THR A 53 0.38 -21.44 6.58
N SER A 54 0.87 -20.75 5.54
CA SER A 54 2.29 -20.45 5.37
C SER A 54 2.60 -18.97 5.54
N LYS A 55 2.31 -18.16 4.52
CA LYS A 55 2.61 -16.73 4.47
C LYS A 55 1.78 -16.00 3.41
N VAL A 56 1.34 -14.79 3.74
CA VAL A 56 0.71 -13.87 2.81
C VAL A 56 1.78 -12.98 2.18
N VAL A 57 2.04 -13.18 0.89
CA VAL A 57 2.97 -12.35 0.12
C VAL A 57 2.21 -11.21 -0.55
N VAL A 58 2.56 -9.97 -0.22
CA VAL A 58 1.99 -8.75 -0.84
C VAL A 58 3.03 -8.15 -1.77
N SER A 59 2.63 -7.74 -2.97
CA SER A 59 3.56 -7.28 -3.99
C SER A 59 3.05 -6.04 -4.73
N GLY A 60 3.98 -5.28 -5.32
CA GLY A 60 3.68 -4.06 -6.07
C GLY A 60 4.93 -3.23 -6.35
N VAL A 61 4.86 -2.37 -7.37
CA VAL A 61 5.93 -1.44 -7.77
C VAL A 61 5.52 0.01 -7.52
N GLY A 62 6.51 0.90 -7.37
CA GLY A 62 6.28 2.34 -7.18
C GLY A 62 5.40 2.64 -5.96
N LYS A 63 4.41 3.52 -6.13
CA LYS A 63 3.46 3.89 -5.05
C LYS A 63 2.69 2.67 -4.51
N SER A 64 2.31 1.74 -5.39
CA SER A 64 1.66 0.50 -4.98
C SER A 64 2.58 -0.39 -4.14
N GLY A 65 3.90 -0.34 -4.35
CA GLY A 65 4.88 -1.01 -3.49
C GLY A 65 4.91 -0.45 -2.07
N ILE A 66 4.72 0.87 -1.90
CA ILE A 66 4.62 1.51 -0.59
C ILE A 66 3.36 1.02 0.15
N VAL A 67 2.21 0.98 -0.55
CA VAL A 67 0.95 0.48 0.00
C VAL A 67 1.07 -1.02 0.33
N ALA A 68 1.63 -1.83 -0.57
CA ALA A 68 1.85 -3.27 -0.35
C ALA A 68 2.70 -3.54 0.89
N ARG A 69 3.77 -2.76 1.10
CA ARG A 69 4.60 -2.84 2.31
C ARG A 69 3.82 -2.53 3.57
N LYS A 70 2.95 -1.51 3.54
CA LYS A 70 2.11 -1.18 4.69
C LYS A 70 1.08 -2.28 4.97
N ILE A 71 0.44 -2.82 3.93
CA ILE A 71 -0.51 -3.95 4.07
C ILE A 71 0.20 -5.15 4.72
N ALA A 72 1.36 -5.56 4.20
CA ALA A 72 2.11 -6.68 4.77
C ALA A 72 2.42 -6.45 6.27
N ALA A 73 2.91 -5.25 6.62
CA ALA A 73 3.17 -4.90 8.02
C ALA A 73 1.90 -4.91 8.90
N THR A 74 0.76 -4.46 8.37
CA THR A 74 -0.53 -4.53 9.07
C THR A 74 -0.96 -5.97 9.31
N LEU A 75 -0.88 -6.84 8.30
CA LEU A 75 -1.22 -8.26 8.41
C LEU A 75 -0.32 -8.96 9.45
N SER A 76 0.98 -8.67 9.45
CA SER A 76 1.92 -9.14 10.49
C SER A 76 1.55 -8.68 11.89
N SER A 77 1.03 -7.46 12.03
CA SER A 77 0.65 -6.90 13.33
C SER A 77 -0.62 -7.54 13.92
N VAL A 78 -1.44 -8.20 13.09
CA VAL A 78 -2.66 -8.91 13.52
C VAL A 78 -2.49 -10.44 13.55
N GLY A 79 -1.24 -10.92 13.49
CA GLY A 79 -0.91 -12.33 13.70
C GLY A 79 -0.75 -13.19 12.45
N LEU A 80 -0.86 -12.62 11.25
CA LEU A 80 -0.59 -13.34 10.01
C LEU A 80 0.88 -13.25 9.63
N VAL A 81 1.51 -14.36 9.27
CA VAL A 81 2.84 -14.32 8.64
C VAL A 81 2.68 -13.63 7.28
N SER A 82 3.27 -12.45 7.11
CA SER A 82 3.12 -11.66 5.88
C SER A 82 4.39 -10.89 5.55
N LEU A 83 4.65 -10.70 4.26
CA LEU A 83 5.82 -9.98 3.78
C LEU A 83 5.55 -9.24 2.47
N TYR A 84 6.37 -8.23 2.22
CA TYR A 84 6.39 -7.54 0.93
C TYR A 84 7.46 -8.14 0.02
N LEU A 85 7.09 -8.45 -1.21
CA LEU A 85 8.02 -8.85 -2.27
C LEU A 85 7.94 -7.85 -3.42
N ASN A 86 9.05 -7.18 -3.73
CA ASN A 86 9.13 -6.33 -4.92
C ASN A 86 9.17 -7.21 -6.18
N PRO A 87 8.26 -7.02 -7.17
CA PRO A 87 8.25 -7.83 -8.39
C PRO A 87 9.58 -7.84 -9.16
N LEU A 88 10.33 -6.73 -9.10
CA LEU A 88 11.61 -6.63 -9.80
C LEU A 88 12.68 -7.48 -9.13
N ASP A 89 12.73 -7.50 -7.81
CA ASP A 89 13.69 -8.30 -7.05
C ASP A 89 13.34 -9.80 -7.16
N ALA A 90 12.04 -10.11 -7.23
CA ALA A 90 11.53 -11.46 -7.47
C ALA A 90 12.10 -12.07 -8.76
N LEU A 91 12.16 -11.30 -9.85
CA LEU A 91 12.74 -11.72 -11.14
C LEU A 91 14.25 -12.01 -11.05
N HIS A 92 14.93 -11.46 -10.04
CA HIS A 92 16.38 -11.60 -9.84
C HIS A 92 16.74 -12.59 -8.72
N GLY A 93 15.77 -13.39 -8.24
CA GLY A 93 16.04 -14.53 -7.33
C GLY A 93 15.20 -14.54 -6.06
N ASP A 94 14.56 -13.43 -5.70
CA ASP A 94 13.82 -13.33 -4.43
C ASP A 94 12.49 -14.11 -4.41
N LEU A 95 12.08 -14.70 -5.54
CA LEU A 95 10.95 -15.65 -5.58
C LEU A 95 11.15 -16.85 -4.65
N GLY A 96 12.39 -17.19 -4.27
CA GLY A 96 12.66 -18.23 -3.27
C GLY A 96 11.92 -18.01 -1.95
N VAL A 97 11.55 -16.76 -1.63
CA VAL A 97 10.78 -16.45 -0.42
C VAL A 97 9.34 -16.99 -0.48
N VAL A 98 8.79 -17.21 -1.67
CA VAL A 98 7.46 -17.81 -1.88
C VAL A 98 7.47 -19.33 -1.70
N ALA A 99 8.64 -19.98 -1.85
CA ALA A 99 8.75 -21.43 -1.73
C ALA A 99 8.22 -21.93 -0.37
N GLU A 100 7.53 -23.07 -0.39
CA GLU A 100 7.01 -23.73 0.80
C GLU A 100 8.18 -24.15 1.70
N VAL A 101 8.01 -23.95 3.02
CA VAL A 101 8.87 -24.49 4.07
C VAL A 101 8.02 -25.44 4.90
#